data_AF-A0A6C0AL51-F1
#
_entry.id   AF-A0A6C0AL51-F1
#
_cell.length_a   1.000
_cell.length_b   1.000
_cell.length_c   1.000
_cell.angle_alpha   90.00
_cell.angle_beta   90.00
_cell.angle_gamma   90.00
#
_symmetry.space_group_name_H-M   'P 1'
#
loop_
_entity.id
_entity.type
_entity.pdbx_description
1 polymer ?
#
loop_
_entity_poly.entity_id
_entity_poly.type
_entity_poly.pdbx_seq_one_letter_code
_entity_poly.pdbx_strand_id
1 'polypeptide(L)'
;MCKCEKKRWFLPIVLIVFLILIEEVRDFIYLPIIVFISFSILFWNYPWLVYRTVSKPFYYEDLFIDESKLPNYEISDKIKKKFEYVLIYILIITNSLLVSALSDYWLYRLNHLTNYFQIAGVTGGIIKIFQIINNLICRLLLKIMKRCVNDEKEKEEKLEELRREKEIELKNIFWTNTLDIKKRPRANTE
;
A
#
# COMPACT_ATOMS: atom_id res chain seq x y z
N MET A 1 3.12 -8.64 -9.59
CA MET A 1 4.49 -8.57 -8.99
C MET A 1 5.51 -8.07 -10.02
N CYS A 2 5.94 -6.80 -9.97
CA CYS A 2 7.10 -6.35 -10.74
C CYS A 2 8.36 -7.03 -10.20
N LYS A 3 9.03 -7.79 -11.05
CA LYS A 3 10.31 -8.45 -10.82
C LYS A 3 11.42 -7.39 -10.88
N CYS A 4 11.53 -6.55 -9.84
CA CYS A 4 12.65 -5.60 -9.75
C CYS A 4 13.90 -6.33 -9.24
N GLU A 5 14.77 -6.73 -10.17
CA GLU A 5 16.02 -7.46 -9.92
C GLU A 5 17.01 -6.72 -9.01
N LYS A 6 16.85 -5.40 -8.84
CA LYS A 6 17.74 -4.54 -8.02
C LYS A 6 17.55 -4.67 -6.50
N LYS A 7 16.48 -5.33 -6.01
CA LYS A 7 16.25 -5.48 -4.55
C LYS A 7 17.34 -6.30 -3.85
N ARG A 8 17.93 -7.29 -4.56
CA ARG A 8 18.87 -8.28 -4.02
C ARG A 8 20.25 -7.73 -3.64
N TRP A 9 20.60 -6.50 -4.02
CA TRP A 9 21.89 -5.89 -3.69
C TRP A 9 21.97 -5.37 -2.25
N PHE A 10 20.84 -5.14 -1.58
CA PHE A 10 20.79 -4.70 -0.17
C PHE A 10 20.81 -5.86 0.83
N LEU A 11 20.80 -7.12 0.36
CA LEU A 11 20.83 -8.31 1.21
C LEU A 11 22.07 -8.42 2.11
N PRO A 12 23.29 -8.02 1.69
CA PRO A 12 24.45 -8.00 2.57
C PRO A 12 24.27 -7.08 3.78
N ILE A 13 23.40 -6.06 3.70
CA ILE A 13 23.14 -5.14 4.83
C ILE A 13 22.34 -5.82 5.94
N VAL A 14 21.64 -6.93 5.65
CA VAL A 14 21.04 -7.78 6.70
C VAL A 14 22.13 -8.37 7.61
N LEU A 15 23.38 -8.47 7.15
CA LEU A 15 24.50 -8.90 7.99
C LEU A 15 24.79 -7.94 9.16
N ILE A 16 24.22 -6.72 9.17
CA ILE A 16 24.26 -5.82 10.34
C ILE A 16 23.67 -6.48 11.59
N VAL A 17 22.77 -7.48 11.46
CA VAL A 17 22.31 -8.29 12.59
C VAL A 17 23.46 -8.99 13.33
N PHE A 18 24.57 -9.31 12.66
CA PHE A 18 25.74 -9.92 13.32
C PHE A 18 26.41 -8.99 14.34
N LEU A 19 26.15 -7.68 14.30
CA LEU A 19 26.61 -6.76 15.36
C LEU A 19 26.00 -7.09 16.72
N ILE A 20 24.88 -7.83 16.79
CA ILE A 20 24.28 -8.30 18.05
C ILE A 20 25.23 -9.26 18.82
N LEU A 21 26.21 -9.87 18.15
CA LEU A 21 27.22 -10.69 18.81
C LEU A 21 28.14 -9.87 19.73
N ILE A 22 28.25 -8.56 19.51
CA ILE A 22 29.04 -7.64 20.33
C ILE A 22 28.21 -7.25 21.56
N GLU A 23 28.77 -7.42 22.75
CA GLU A 23 28.11 -7.13 24.03
C GLU A 23 27.63 -5.68 24.16
N GLU A 24 28.46 -4.73 23.72
CA GLU A 24 28.19 -3.30 23.77
C GLU A 24 26.99 -2.86 22.91
N VAL A 25 26.58 -3.70 21.95
CA VAL A 25 25.45 -3.41 21.05
C VAL A 25 24.15 -3.98 21.59
N ARG A 26 24.20 -4.84 22.62
CA ARG A 26 23.03 -5.48 23.26
C ARG A 26 22.37 -4.57 24.30
N ASP A 27 22.19 -3.30 23.95
CA ASP A 27 21.41 -2.34 24.73
C ASP A 27 19.95 -2.28 24.24
N PHE A 28 19.05 -1.90 25.15
CA PHE A 28 17.62 -1.69 24.92
C PHE A 28 17.31 -0.62 23.86
N ILE A 29 18.30 0.18 23.43
CA ILE A 29 18.14 1.19 22.37
C ILE A 29 18.69 0.66 21.05
N TYR A 30 19.94 0.22 21.01
CA TYR A 30 20.62 -0.15 19.77
C TYR A 30 20.07 -1.45 19.17
N LEU A 31 19.79 -2.45 20.00
CA LEU A 31 19.30 -3.75 19.55
C LEU A 31 17.97 -3.67 18.79
N PRO A 32 16.89 -3.05 19.31
CA PRO A 32 15.63 -2.95 18.58
C PRO A 32 15.76 -2.13 17.29
N ILE A 33 16.63 -1.12 17.23
CA ILE A 33 16.88 -0.33 16.02
C ILE A 33 17.57 -1.18 14.95
N ILE A 34 18.62 -1.91 15.32
CA ILE A 34 19.37 -2.79 14.41
C ILE A 34 18.46 -3.90 13.87
N VAL A 35 17.67 -4.51 14.75
CA VAL A 35 16.70 -5.54 14.38
C VAL A 35 15.63 -4.94 13.46
N PHE A 36 15.10 -3.75 13.77
CA PHE A 36 14.12 -3.08 12.93
C PHE A 36 14.63 -2.83 11.50
N ILE A 37 15.82 -2.24 11.36
CA ILE A 37 16.42 -1.94 10.05
C ILE A 37 16.67 -3.23 9.28
N SER A 38 17.24 -4.23 9.94
CA SER A 38 17.61 -5.49 9.29
C SER A 38 16.40 -6.27 8.81
N PHE A 39 15.36 -6.38 9.65
CA PHE A 39 14.11 -7.05 9.28
C PHE A 39 13.32 -6.25 8.25
N SER A 40 13.38 -4.91 8.27
CA SER A 40 12.80 -4.08 7.21
C SER A 40 13.39 -4.39 5.85
N ILE A 41 14.72 -4.52 5.75
CA ILE A 41 15.42 -4.88 4.50
C ILE A 41 15.12 -6.32 4.08
N LEU A 42 15.04 -7.24 5.05
CA LEU A 42 14.71 -8.65 4.80
C LEU A 42 13.30 -8.79 4.24
N PHE A 43 12.32 -8.15 4.88
CA PHE A 43 10.92 -8.15 4.46
C PHE A 43 10.70 -7.38 3.15
N TRP A 44 11.50 -6.35 2.88
CA TRP A 44 11.51 -5.68 1.58
C TRP A 44 11.89 -6.60 0.42
N ASN A 45 12.87 -7.48 0.66
CA ASN A 45 13.37 -8.46 -0.29
C ASN A 45 12.45 -9.68 -0.41
N TYR A 46 11.88 -10.13 0.71
CA TYR A 46 10.99 -11.28 0.79
C TYR A 46 9.62 -10.92 1.38
N PRO A 47 8.78 -10.12 0.68
CA PRO A 47 7.47 -9.72 1.17
C PRO A 47 6.54 -10.89 1.49
N TRP A 48 6.77 -12.05 0.88
CA TRP A 48 6.02 -13.29 1.14
C TRP A 48 6.08 -13.75 2.60
N LEU A 49 7.17 -13.49 3.32
CA LEU A 49 7.28 -13.83 4.75
C LEU A 49 6.26 -13.06 5.57
N VAL A 50 6.19 -11.77 5.28
CA VAL A 50 5.26 -10.84 5.90
C VAL A 50 3.83 -11.21 5.54
N TYR A 51 3.61 -11.62 4.30
CA TYR A 51 2.30 -12.00 3.79
C TYR A 51 1.64 -13.12 4.59
N ARG A 52 2.42 -14.11 5.01
CA ARG A 52 1.94 -15.25 5.82
C ARG A 52 1.48 -14.86 7.22
N THR A 53 1.94 -13.72 7.75
CA THR A 53 1.55 -13.26 9.09
C THR A 53 0.13 -12.74 9.15
N VAL A 54 -0.45 -12.38 8.00
CA VAL A 54 -1.83 -11.96 7.91
C VAL A 54 -2.68 -13.20 7.65
N SER A 55 -3.41 -13.65 8.68
CA SER A 55 -4.17 -14.90 8.68
C SER A 55 -5.23 -15.00 7.57
N LYS A 56 -5.60 -13.88 6.96
CA LYS A 56 -6.26 -13.85 5.66
C LYS A 56 -5.63 -12.77 4.81
N PRO A 57 -5.16 -13.09 3.61
CA PRO A 57 -4.90 -12.04 2.66
C PRO A 57 -6.20 -11.27 2.43
N PHE A 58 -6.26 -10.00 2.80
CA PHE A 58 -7.24 -9.08 2.24
C PHE A 58 -6.85 -8.88 0.76
N TYR A 59 -7.00 -9.94 -0.03
CA TYR A 59 -7.04 -9.80 -1.46
C TYR A 59 -8.30 -9.03 -1.81
N TYR A 60 -8.19 -8.33 -2.92
CA TYR A 60 -9.27 -7.71 -3.66
C TYR A 60 -10.59 -8.49 -3.58
N GLU A 61 -10.52 -9.82 -3.72
CA GLU A 61 -11.67 -10.72 -3.66
C GLU A 61 -12.48 -10.56 -2.36
N ASP A 62 -11.88 -10.52 -1.17
CA ASP A 62 -12.63 -10.32 0.09
C ASP A 62 -13.21 -8.89 0.22
N LEU A 63 -12.69 -7.93 -0.56
CA LEU A 63 -13.26 -6.59 -0.66
C LEU A 63 -14.50 -6.52 -1.56
N PHE A 64 -14.63 -7.47 -2.50
CA PHE A 64 -15.70 -7.52 -3.51
C PHE A 64 -16.61 -8.75 -3.38
N ILE A 65 -16.32 -9.73 -2.53
CA ILE A 65 -17.23 -10.85 -2.23
C ILE A 65 -18.50 -10.36 -1.51
N ASP A 66 -18.48 -9.15 -0.94
CA ASP A 66 -19.69 -8.39 -0.62
C ASP A 66 -20.16 -7.59 -1.87
N GLU A 67 -20.25 -8.28 -3.02
CA GLU A 67 -20.72 -7.79 -4.33
C GLU A 67 -22.14 -7.20 -4.21
N SER A 68 -22.89 -7.65 -3.19
CA SER A 68 -24.20 -7.12 -2.81
C SER A 68 -24.19 -5.68 -2.24
N LYS A 69 -23.03 -5.15 -1.81
CA LYS A 69 -22.90 -3.82 -1.19
C LYS A 69 -22.11 -2.79 -2.01
N LEU A 70 -21.47 -3.21 -3.10
CA LEU A 70 -20.74 -2.31 -3.99
C LEU A 70 -21.29 -2.48 -5.41
N PRO A 71 -22.02 -1.48 -5.94
CA PRO A 71 -22.62 -1.59 -7.26
C PRO A 71 -21.51 -1.76 -8.29
N ASN A 72 -21.57 -2.87 -9.02
CA ASN A 72 -20.90 -3.18 -10.30
C ASN A 72 -19.67 -2.27 -10.56
N TYR A 73 -18.55 -2.62 -9.94
CA TYR A 73 -17.35 -1.79 -10.00
C TYR A 73 -16.25 -2.48 -10.82
N GLU A 74 -16.17 -2.15 -12.11
CA GLU A 74 -14.99 -2.39 -12.94
C GLU A 74 -13.87 -1.42 -12.53
N ILE A 75 -13.13 -1.75 -11.47
CA ILE A 75 -12.00 -0.92 -11.02
C ILE A 75 -10.81 -1.19 -11.95
N SER A 76 -10.17 -0.12 -12.42
CA SER A 76 -8.98 -0.24 -13.25
C SER A 76 -7.82 -0.96 -12.54
N ASP A 77 -7.14 -1.86 -13.26
CA ASP A 77 -6.00 -2.64 -12.74
C ASP A 77 -4.87 -1.77 -12.17
N LYS A 78 -4.80 -0.50 -12.56
CA LYS A 78 -3.81 0.47 -12.09
C LYS A 78 -4.00 0.79 -10.60
N ILE A 79 -5.25 1.02 -10.17
CA ILE A 79 -5.57 1.34 -8.77
C ILE A 79 -5.29 0.13 -7.90
N LYS A 80 -5.70 -1.06 -8.37
CA LYS A 80 -5.45 -2.34 -7.70
C LYS A 80 -3.97 -2.55 -7.42
N LYS A 81 -3.11 -2.34 -8.41
CA LYS A 81 -1.66 -2.46 -8.24
C LYS A 81 -1.12 -1.45 -7.22
N LYS A 82 -1.52 -0.17 -7.30
CA LYS A 82 -1.07 0.86 -6.34
C LYS A 82 -1.44 0.46 -4.91
N PHE A 83 -2.65 -0.03 -4.69
CA PHE A 83 -3.11 -0.48 -3.39
C PHE A 83 -2.29 -1.67 -2.87
N GLU A 84 -2.06 -2.69 -3.71
CA GLU A 84 -1.23 -3.85 -3.36
C GLU A 84 0.16 -3.40 -2.88
N TYR A 85 0.77 -2.44 -3.58
CA TYR A 85 2.06 -1.88 -3.16
C TYR A 85 2.00 -1.19 -1.78
N VAL A 86 0.97 -0.36 -1.54
CA VAL A 86 0.82 0.35 -0.26
C VAL A 86 0.58 -0.64 0.89
N LEU A 87 -0.28 -1.64 0.67
CA LEU A 87 -0.56 -2.67 1.68
C LEU A 87 0.71 -3.44 2.04
N ILE A 88 1.47 -3.88 1.03
CA ILE A 88 2.74 -4.60 1.25
C ILE A 88 3.72 -3.72 2.02
N TYR A 89 3.85 -2.43 1.67
CA TYR A 89 4.77 -1.51 2.34
C TYR A 89 4.42 -1.32 3.83
N ILE A 90 3.15 -1.06 4.12
CA ILE A 90 2.64 -0.94 5.49
C ILE A 90 2.94 -2.21 6.27
N LEU A 91 2.65 -3.37 5.68
CA LEU A 91 2.80 -4.66 6.35
C LEU A 91 4.28 -4.99 6.64
N ILE A 92 5.20 -4.61 5.75
CA ILE A 92 6.65 -4.70 5.97
C ILE A 92 7.05 -3.87 7.18
N ILE A 93 6.60 -2.61 7.25
CA ILE A 93 6.94 -1.71 8.37
C ILE A 93 6.40 -2.27 9.67
N THR A 94 5.12 -2.64 9.72
CA THR A 94 4.51 -3.10 10.96
C THR A 94 5.21 -4.37 11.44
N ASN A 95 5.45 -5.37 10.57
CA ASN A 95 6.10 -6.61 11.01
C ASN A 95 7.55 -6.39 11.45
N SER A 96 8.25 -5.43 10.85
CA SER A 96 9.58 -5.05 11.31
C SER A 96 9.54 -4.45 12.72
N LEU A 97 8.52 -3.62 13.01
CA LEU A 97 8.27 -3.11 14.36
C LEU A 97 7.94 -4.24 15.35
N LEU A 98 7.14 -5.23 14.93
CA LEU A 98 6.86 -6.39 15.78
C LEU A 98 8.14 -7.12 16.16
N VAL A 99 8.98 -7.46 15.18
CA VAL A 99 10.23 -8.22 15.44
C VAL A 99 11.19 -7.40 16.31
N SER A 100 11.25 -6.08 16.11
CA SER A 100 12.01 -5.17 16.97
C SER A 100 11.48 -5.16 18.41
N ALA A 101 10.17 -4.98 18.63
CA ALA A 101 9.57 -5.02 19.97
C ALA A 101 9.76 -6.39 20.64
N LEU A 102 9.70 -7.47 19.86
CA LEU A 102 9.97 -8.82 20.36
C LEU A 102 11.43 -8.98 20.77
N SER A 103 12.37 -8.44 19.98
CA SER A 103 13.79 -8.51 20.30
C SER A 103 14.15 -7.78 21.59
N ASP A 104 13.51 -6.64 21.85
CA ASP A 104 13.66 -5.88 23.09
C ASP A 104 13.09 -6.64 24.29
N TYR A 105 11.90 -7.24 24.12
CA TYR A 105 11.33 -8.12 25.14
C TYR A 105 12.24 -9.32 25.44
N TRP A 106 12.79 -9.97 24.42
CA TRP A 106 13.68 -11.12 24.61
C TRP A 106 15.00 -10.72 25.29
N LEU A 107 15.54 -9.53 24.98
CA LEU A 107 16.70 -8.97 25.68
C LEU A 107 16.41 -8.75 27.17
N TYR A 108 15.26 -8.15 27.51
CA TYR A 108 14.81 -8.00 28.89
C TYR A 108 14.75 -9.36 29.62
N ARG A 109 14.27 -10.40 28.95
CA ARG A 109 14.12 -11.74 29.53
C ARG A 109 15.45 -12.47 29.70
N LEU A 110 16.44 -12.26 28.85
CA LEU A 110 17.77 -12.83 29.05
C LEU A 110 18.41 -12.32 30.35
N ASN A 111 18.09 -11.09 30.76
CA ASN A 111 18.59 -10.48 32.00
C ASN A 111 17.79 -10.88 33.26
N HIS A 112 16.61 -11.49 33.10
CA HIS A 112 15.74 -11.88 34.22
C HIS A 112 15.39 -13.37 34.13
N LEU A 113 15.89 -14.18 35.07
CA LEU A 113 15.60 -15.61 35.20
C LEU A 113 14.09 -15.83 35.34
N THR A 114 13.47 -16.26 34.25
CA THR A 114 12.02 -16.30 34.17
C THR A 114 11.56 -17.55 33.40
N ASN A 115 10.45 -18.14 33.85
CA ASN A 115 9.98 -19.43 33.33
C ASN A 115 9.60 -19.36 31.84
N TYR A 116 9.96 -20.40 31.07
CA TYR A 116 9.66 -20.50 29.63
C TYR A 116 8.16 -20.33 29.31
N PHE A 117 7.27 -20.78 30.20
CA PHE A 117 5.83 -20.61 30.04
C PHE A 117 5.40 -19.13 30.03
N GLN A 118 6.02 -18.29 30.88
CA GLN A 118 5.74 -16.86 30.91
C GLN A 118 6.27 -16.18 29.63
N ILE A 119 7.43 -16.61 29.12
CA ILE A 119 7.98 -16.08 27.85
C ILE A 119 7.00 -16.36 26.71
N ALA A 120 6.54 -17.61 26.61
CA ALA A 120 5.58 -18.01 25.58
C ALA A 120 4.25 -17.24 25.71
N GLY A 121 3.74 -17.08 26.94
CA GLY A 121 2.51 -16.35 27.20
C GLY A 121 2.58 -14.88 26.80
N VAL A 122 3.64 -14.16 27.19
CA VAL A 122 3.81 -12.75 26.84
C VAL A 122 4.11 -12.58 25.35
N THR A 123 4.94 -13.45 24.77
CA THR A 123 5.22 -13.46 23.32
C THR A 123 3.93 -13.65 22.52
N GLY A 124 3.11 -14.62 22.90
CA GLY A 124 1.79 -14.83 22.29
C GLY A 124 0.86 -13.64 22.45
N GLY A 125 0.88 -12.98 23.62
CA GLY A 125 0.14 -11.74 23.86
C GLY A 125 0.54 -10.59 22.93
N ILE A 126 1.85 -10.34 22.79
CA ILE A 126 2.40 -9.32 21.90
C ILE A 126 1.99 -9.59 20.45
N ILE A 127 2.15 -10.84 19.98
CA ILE A 127 1.75 -11.25 18.62
C ILE A 127 0.26 -11.01 18.41
N LYS A 128 -0.60 -11.34 19.39
CA LYS A 128 -2.05 -11.15 19.28
C LYS A 128 -2.46 -9.68 19.22
N ILE A 129 -1.86 -8.82 20.05
CA ILE A 129 -2.09 -7.36 19.98
C ILE A 129 -1.68 -6.84 18.60
N PHE A 130 -0.54 -7.30 18.11
CA PHE A 130 -0.04 -6.89 16.82
C PHE A 130 -0.94 -7.34 15.65
N GLN A 131 -1.51 -8.55 15.72
CA GLN A 131 -2.54 -9.00 14.76
C GLN A 131 -3.77 -8.09 14.78
N ILE A 132 -4.22 -7.63 15.96
CA ILE A 132 -5.34 -6.69 16.07
C ILE A 132 -5.00 -5.35 15.40
N ILE A 133 -3.79 -4.81 15.63
CA ILE A 133 -3.31 -3.57 15.03
C ILE A 133 -3.23 -3.70 13.51
N ASN A 134 -2.64 -4.78 12.99
CA ASN A 134 -2.57 -5.03 11.54
C ASN A 134 -3.97 -5.11 10.92
N ASN A 135 -4.91 -5.79 11.57
CA ASN A 135 -6.29 -5.87 11.10
C ASN A 135 -6.98 -4.49 11.10
N LEU A 136 -6.71 -3.64 12.09
CA LEU A 136 -7.21 -2.27 12.12
C LEU A 136 -6.64 -1.44 10.96
N ILE A 137 -5.34 -1.54 10.71
CA ILE A 137 -4.68 -0.83 9.61
C ILE A 137 -5.23 -1.29 8.27
N CYS A 138 -5.42 -2.60 8.07
CA CYS A 138 -6.06 -3.13 6.87
C CYS A 138 -7.45 -2.50 6.68
N ARG A 139 -8.31 -2.46 7.71
CA ARG A 139 -9.63 -1.82 7.63
C ARG A 139 -9.56 -0.34 7.29
N LEU A 140 -8.61 0.41 7.86
CA LEU A 140 -8.39 1.81 7.52
C LEU A 140 -7.98 1.97 6.05
N LEU A 141 -7.07 1.11 5.57
CA LEU A 141 -6.62 1.10 4.20
C LEU A 141 -7.77 0.83 3.22
N LEU A 142 -8.70 -0.06 3.57
CA LEU A 142 -9.90 -0.31 2.76
C LEU A 142 -10.80 0.93 2.65
N LYS A 143 -10.98 1.67 3.75
CA LYS A 143 -11.75 2.92 3.73
C LYS A 143 -11.12 3.97 2.83
N ILE A 144 -9.79 4.10 2.90
CA ILE A 144 -9.03 5.02 2.04
C ILE A 144 -9.19 4.60 0.57
N MET A 145 -9.07 3.30 0.27
CA MET A 145 -9.25 2.81 -1.09
C MET A 145 -10.64 3.13 -1.63
N LYS A 146 -11.70 2.85 -0.87
CA LYS A 146 -13.08 3.17 -1.27
C LYS A 146 -13.23 4.66 -1.61
N ARG A 147 -12.57 5.53 -0.85
CA ARG A 147 -12.56 6.97 -1.11
C ARG A 147 -11.79 7.34 -2.37
N CYS A 148 -10.55 6.87 -2.54
CA CYS A 148 -9.75 7.14 -3.74
C CYS A 148 -10.47 6.71 -5.02
N VAL A 149 -11.12 5.56 -4.96
CA VAL A 149 -11.91 4.97 -6.03
C VAL A 149 -13.11 5.87 -6.39
N ASN A 150 -13.85 6.36 -5.38
CA ASN A 150 -14.94 7.32 -5.60
C ASN A 150 -14.45 8.67 -6.15
N ASP A 151 -13.32 9.16 -5.65
CA ASP A 151 -12.70 10.41 -6.10
C ASP A 151 -12.21 10.32 -7.56
N GLU A 152 -11.75 9.14 -8.01
CA GLU A 152 -11.38 8.91 -9.41
C GLU A 152 -12.62 8.89 -10.33
N LYS A 153 -13.73 8.26 -9.92
CA LYS A 153 -14.99 8.29 -10.66
C LYS A 153 -15.50 9.71 -10.88
N GLU A 154 -15.53 10.52 -9.82
CA GLU A 154 -16.00 11.90 -9.91
C GLU A 154 -15.12 12.74 -10.87
N LYS A 155 -13.82 12.44 -10.96
CA LYS A 155 -12.91 13.10 -11.91
C LYS A 155 -13.15 12.65 -13.35
N GLU A 156 -13.43 11.37 -13.58
CA GLU A 156 -13.77 10.86 -14.90
C GLU A 156 -15.08 11.47 -15.41
N GLU A 157 -16.12 11.52 -14.58
CA GLU A 157 -17.42 12.13 -14.92
C GLU A 157 -17.26 13.62 -15.30
N LYS A 158 -16.54 14.40 -14.48
CA LYS A 158 -16.26 15.82 -14.78
C LYS A 158 -15.46 16.00 -16.07
N LEU A 159 -14.52 15.09 -16.35
CA LEU A 159 -13.72 15.16 -17.58
C LEU A 159 -14.56 14.86 -18.82
N GLU A 160 -15.52 13.94 -18.73
CA GLU A 160 -16.46 13.65 -19.81
C GLU A 160 -17.44 14.81 -20.07
N GLU A 161 -17.92 15.47 -19.01
CA GLU A 161 -18.71 16.70 -19.13
C GLU A 161 -17.94 17.80 -19.87
N LEU A 162 -16.70 18.08 -19.44
CA LEU A 162 -15.80 19.05 -20.10
C LEU A 162 -15.53 18.71 -21.58
N ARG A 163 -15.40 17.42 -21.92
CA ARG A 163 -15.23 17.01 -23.33
C ARG A 163 -16.50 17.26 -24.14
N ARG A 164 -17.67 16.93 -23.60
CA ARG A 164 -18.96 17.20 -24.26
C ARG A 164 -19.19 18.69 -24.48
N GLU A 165 -18.87 19.53 -23.50
CA GLU A 165 -18.97 20.99 -23.64
C GLU A 165 -18.09 21.51 -24.78
N LYS A 166 -16.82 21.08 -24.84
CA LYS A 166 -15.90 21.45 -25.92
C LYS A 166 -16.35 20.96 -27.30
N GLU A 167 -16.91 19.76 -27.39
CA GLU A 167 -17.45 19.24 -28.65
C GLU A 167 -18.64 20.06 -29.15
N ILE A 168 -19.53 20.49 -28.24
CA ILE A 168 -20.66 21.37 -28.57
C ILE A 168 -20.15 22.75 -29.03
N GLU A 169 -19.18 23.32 -28.32
CA GLU A 169 -18.56 24.60 -28.67
C GLU A 169 -17.92 24.55 -30.05
N LEU A 170 -17.13 23.51 -30.35
CA LEU A 170 -16.52 23.30 -31.67
C LEU A 170 -17.57 23.15 -32.78
N LYS A 171 -18.65 22.40 -32.54
CA LYS A 171 -19.76 22.28 -33.50
C LYS A 171 -20.42 23.63 -33.76
N ASN A 172 -20.66 24.43 -32.72
CA ASN A 172 -21.26 25.75 -32.85
C ASN A 172 -20.37 26.69 -33.68
N ILE A 173 -19.06 26.73 -33.40
CA ILE A 173 -18.07 27.51 -34.16
C ILE A 173 -18.03 27.06 -35.63
N PHE A 174 -18.11 25.76 -35.89
CA PHE A 174 -18.13 25.22 -37.25
C PHE A 174 -19.37 25.68 -38.02
N TRP A 175 -20.56 25.62 -37.41
CA TRP A 175 -21.81 26.06 -38.02
C TRP A 175 -21.86 27.57 -38.26
N THR A 176 -21.37 28.40 -37.33
CA THR A 176 -21.31 29.86 -37.54
C THR A 176 -20.39 30.22 -38.69
N ASN A 177 -19.19 29.64 -38.75
CA ASN A 177 -18.24 29.87 -39.84
C ASN A 177 -18.79 29.42 -41.21
N THR A 178 -19.50 28.28 -41.28
CA THR A 178 -20.11 27.83 -42.55
C THR A 178 -21.28 28.71 -42.98
N LEU A 179 -22.09 29.22 -42.05
CA LEU A 179 -23.15 30.18 -42.35
C LEU A 179 -22.58 31.52 -42.87
N ASP A 180 -21.47 31.99 -42.30
CA ASP A 180 -20.79 33.21 -42.77
C ASP A 180 -20.17 33.04 -44.16
N ILE A 181 -19.61 31.86 -44.48
CA ILE A 181 -19.13 31.54 -45.84
C ILE A 181 -20.28 31.58 -46.85
N LYS A 182 -21.46 31.05 -46.47
CA LYS A 182 -22.64 31.00 -47.36
C LYS A 182 -23.27 32.39 -47.58
N LYS A 183 -23.08 33.33 -46.65
CA LYS A 183 -23.54 34.72 -46.77
C LYS A 183 -22.61 35.62 -47.60
N ARG A 184 -21.38 35.21 -47.91
CA ARG A 184 -20.55 35.99 -48.85
C ARG A 184 -21.20 35.95 -50.24
N PRO A 185 -21.50 37.11 -50.86
CA PRO A 185 -22.02 37.13 -52.22
C PRO A 185 -21.01 36.44 -53.13
N ARG A 186 -21.49 35.53 -54.00
CA ARG A 186 -20.68 35.01 -55.11
C ARG A 186 -20.22 36.24 -55.89
N ALA A 187 -18.92 36.54 -55.81
CA ALA A 187 -18.33 37.58 -56.65
C ALA A 187 -18.66 37.20 -58.09
N ASN A 188 -19.44 38.07 -58.74
CA ASN A 188 -19.80 37.96 -60.14
C ASN A 188 -18.49 37.81 -60.92
N THR A 189 -18.28 36.64 -61.50
CA THR A 189 -17.24 36.39 -62.49
C THR A 189 -17.91 36.69 -63.82
N GLU A 190 -17.63 37.90 -64.32
CA GLU A 190 -17.86 38.30 -65.71
C GLU A 190 -16.97 37.50 -66.65
#